data_AF-A0A955JNU3-F1
#
_entry.id   AF-A0A955JNU3-F1
#
_cell.length_a   1.000
_cell.length_b   1.000
_cell.length_c   1.000
_cell.angle_alpha   90.00
_cell.angle_beta   90.00
_cell.angle_gamma   90.00
#
_symmetry.space_group_name_H-M   'P 1'
#
loop_
_entity.id
_entity.type
_entity.pdbx_description
1 polymer ?
#
loop_
_entity_poly.entity_id
_entity_poly.type
_entity_poly.pdbx_seq_one_letter_code
_entity_poly.pdbx_strand_id
1 'polypeptide(L)'
;MSEVFDIRQEIPGFEAAPGIVPEMSEEIRQTLARVILDETVEIVTNNRRAQVRYDGLKEGAFAELFRPLVDVLALDPSVDKPPLRVSIDRASKLGLVPSQKAIYERTTLSKIQSNLGFRPKFRFQDWMKADYVLAGKRLARIVGGRPTRFDIQAAGKGEFSNLGDFPTVDEVKGRFGRLAIFHELIGYPSCRGWVDDDYMDWSVAFYRQNPDATITARNLDNVSAAGLGPSRQAIYSNYGSLSKFQDLSRQHYETVTESESIDREQRVMDAIELSQHEPTLSDAIAEFDQPKDQSRILQISAQFRLARHFITDATPSELRDMSLIKSPDVFTRHCMNKASGSLRAADVEAVALAFGVFDDLWPMYRFQEVRLSLVM
;
A
#
# COMPACT_ATOMS: atom_id res chain seq x y z
N MET A 1 18.17 29.01 -71.16
CA MET A 1 18.43 30.11 -70.21
C MET A 1 17.10 30.65 -69.74
N SER A 2 17.02 31.05 -68.47
CA SER A 2 15.81 31.18 -67.61
C SER A 2 15.26 29.83 -67.12
N GLU A 3 14.77 29.63 -65.90
CA GLU A 3 14.96 30.25 -64.57
C GLU A 3 14.32 29.23 -63.60
N VAL A 4 15.02 28.77 -62.57
CA VAL A 4 14.45 27.86 -61.55
C VAL A 4 14.17 28.68 -60.30
N PHE A 5 12.90 28.74 -59.91
CA PHE A 5 12.45 29.39 -58.69
C PHE A 5 12.73 28.51 -57.46
N ASP A 6 13.50 29.08 -56.54
CA ASP A 6 13.81 28.57 -55.21
C ASP A 6 12.68 28.92 -54.23
N ILE A 7 12.21 27.93 -53.47
CA ILE A 7 11.24 28.13 -52.37
C ILE A 7 11.90 27.64 -51.08
N ARG A 8 12.79 28.48 -50.56
CA ARG A 8 13.07 28.57 -49.12
C ARG A 8 12.36 29.81 -48.61
N GLN A 9 11.13 29.64 -48.12
CA GLN A 9 10.52 30.65 -47.25
C GLN A 9 10.57 30.17 -45.82
N GLU A 10 11.27 30.99 -45.05
CA GLU A 10 11.59 30.93 -43.64
C GLU A 10 10.31 31.00 -42.80
N ILE A 11 10.23 30.14 -41.77
CA ILE A 11 9.33 30.35 -40.64
C ILE A 11 10.11 31.20 -39.63
N PRO A 12 9.70 32.44 -39.30
CA PRO A 12 10.38 33.23 -38.29
C PRO A 12 10.11 32.64 -36.90
N GLY A 13 11.18 32.30 -36.16
CA GLY A 13 11.09 32.04 -34.71
C GLY A 13 11.30 30.59 -34.23
N PHE A 14 11.97 29.72 -34.98
CA PHE A 14 12.42 28.42 -34.47
C PHE A 14 13.94 28.29 -34.54
N GLU A 15 14.64 28.82 -33.54
CA GLU A 15 16.04 28.45 -33.30
C GLU A 15 16.06 27.06 -32.68
N ALA A 16 16.54 26.07 -33.44
CA ALA A 16 16.83 24.75 -32.89
C ALA A 16 17.93 24.90 -31.82
N ALA A 17 17.69 24.34 -30.63
CA ALA A 17 18.72 24.26 -29.60
C ALA A 17 19.97 23.54 -30.18
N PRO A 18 21.18 24.10 -30.03
CA PRO A 18 22.38 23.51 -30.59
C PRO A 18 22.73 22.23 -29.81
N GLY A 19 22.77 21.09 -30.49
CA GLY A 19 23.29 19.86 -29.90
C GLY A 19 22.59 18.54 -30.24
N ILE A 20 21.62 18.51 -31.16
CA ILE A 20 21.09 17.23 -31.67
C ILE A 20 21.47 17.08 -33.14
N VAL A 21 22.38 16.14 -33.39
CA VAL A 21 22.91 15.82 -34.71
C VAL A 21 21.75 15.35 -35.61
N PRO A 22 21.56 15.93 -36.81
CA PRO A 22 20.50 15.53 -37.74
C PRO A 22 20.47 14.03 -38.07
N GLU A 23 21.64 13.39 -38.07
CA GLU A 23 21.85 11.95 -38.34
C GLU A 23 21.19 11.05 -37.29
N MET A 24 21.15 11.48 -36.02
CA MET A 24 20.51 10.74 -34.93
C MET A 24 18.99 10.60 -35.16
N SER A 25 18.37 11.56 -35.86
CA SER A 25 16.93 11.52 -36.12
C SER A 25 16.54 10.48 -37.17
N GLU A 26 17.43 10.17 -38.11
CA GLU A 26 17.14 9.26 -39.22
C GLU A 26 17.39 7.79 -38.80
N GLU A 27 18.44 7.52 -38.02
CA GLU A 27 18.63 6.20 -37.39
C GLU A 27 17.51 5.87 -36.40
N ILE A 28 17.05 6.84 -35.60
CA ILE A 28 15.90 6.65 -34.71
C ILE A 28 14.64 6.37 -35.52
N ARG A 29 14.38 7.10 -36.61
CA ARG A 29 13.25 6.83 -37.51
C ARG A 29 13.34 5.46 -38.17
N GLN A 30 14.52 5.03 -38.61
CA GLN A 30 14.72 3.73 -39.26
C GLN A 30 14.60 2.58 -38.26
N THR A 31 15.10 2.76 -37.04
CA THR A 31 14.96 1.79 -35.94
C THR A 31 13.49 1.67 -35.51
N LEU A 32 12.78 2.79 -35.37
CA LEU A 32 11.34 2.82 -35.09
C LEU A 32 10.50 2.23 -36.23
N ALA A 33 10.82 2.55 -37.49
CA ALA A 33 10.15 1.97 -38.65
C ALA A 33 10.31 0.45 -38.68
N ARG A 34 11.46 -0.09 -38.30
CA ARG A 34 11.66 -1.55 -38.16
C ARG A 34 10.84 -2.17 -37.03
N VAL A 35 10.73 -1.51 -35.88
CA VAL A 35 9.96 -2.02 -34.72
C VAL A 35 8.44 -1.91 -34.94
N ILE A 36 7.98 -0.90 -35.68
CA ILE A 36 6.56 -0.63 -35.95
C ILE A 36 6.00 -1.52 -37.08
N LEU A 37 6.86 -2.04 -37.97
CA LEU A 37 6.45 -2.84 -39.12
C LEU A 37 6.24 -4.34 -38.83
N ASP A 38 6.50 -4.80 -37.60
CA ASP A 38 6.09 -6.14 -37.16
C ASP A 38 4.70 -6.07 -36.52
N GLU A 39 3.70 -6.23 -37.40
CA GLU A 39 2.25 -6.43 -37.19
C GLU A 39 1.49 -5.36 -36.34
N THR A 40 0.55 -4.65 -37.02
CA THR A 40 -0.62 -3.87 -36.52
C THR A 40 -0.61 -2.33 -36.53
N VAL A 41 0.23 -1.64 -37.33
CA VAL A 41 0.14 -0.18 -37.48
C VAL A 41 -0.24 0.25 -38.90
N GLU A 42 -1.44 0.83 -39.05
CA GLU A 42 -1.93 1.38 -40.32
C GLU A 42 -1.64 2.89 -40.38
N ILE A 43 -0.81 3.30 -41.35
CA ILE A 43 -0.50 4.72 -41.60
C ILE A 43 -1.50 5.25 -42.63
N VAL A 44 -2.46 6.06 -42.17
CA VAL A 44 -3.42 6.71 -43.06
C VAL A 44 -2.87 8.08 -43.48
N THR A 45 -2.49 8.21 -44.75
CA THR A 45 -2.04 9.47 -45.35
C THR A 45 -3.21 10.22 -45.97
N ASN A 46 -3.80 11.14 -45.20
CA ASN A 46 -4.63 12.20 -45.77
C ASN A 46 -3.90 13.54 -45.65
N ASN A 47 -3.93 14.31 -46.73
CA ASN A 47 -3.10 15.48 -46.96
C ASN A 47 -2.97 16.39 -45.72
N ARG A 48 -1.72 16.51 -45.26
CA ARG A 48 -1.12 17.39 -44.24
C ARG A 48 -0.87 16.88 -42.82
N ARG A 49 -1.35 15.71 -42.38
CA ARG A 49 -0.81 15.03 -41.17
C ARG A 49 -1.04 13.52 -41.29
N ALA A 50 0.04 12.73 -41.32
CA ALA A 50 -0.08 11.29 -41.17
C ALA A 50 -0.74 11.00 -39.82
N GLN A 51 -1.90 10.37 -39.82
CA GLN A 51 -2.51 9.84 -38.61
C GLN A 51 -2.16 8.37 -38.52
N VAL A 52 -1.33 8.05 -37.52
CA VAL A 52 -1.05 6.66 -37.16
C VAL A 52 -2.26 6.16 -36.38
N ARG A 53 -2.96 5.16 -36.92
CA ARG A 53 -4.03 4.46 -36.19
C ARG A 53 -3.40 3.32 -35.41
N TYR A 54 -3.65 3.30 -34.11
CA TYR A 54 -3.13 2.28 -33.20
C TYR A 54 -4.16 1.17 -32.95
N ASP A 55 -5.31 1.17 -33.64
CA ASP A 55 -6.49 0.34 -33.35
C ASP A 55 -6.15 -1.17 -33.37
N GLY A 56 -6.58 -1.90 -32.33
CA GLY A 56 -6.33 -3.34 -32.20
C GLY A 56 -5.08 -3.76 -31.40
N LEU A 57 -4.17 -2.84 -31.07
CA LEU A 57 -3.02 -3.14 -30.21
C LEU A 57 -3.45 -3.52 -28.78
N LYS A 58 -3.00 -4.69 -28.31
CA LYS A 58 -3.13 -5.10 -26.89
C LYS A 58 -2.31 -4.15 -26.00
N GLU A 59 -2.74 -3.96 -24.75
CA GLU A 59 -2.14 -3.00 -23.80
C GLU A 59 -0.62 -3.16 -23.62
N GLY A 60 -0.11 -4.39 -23.61
CA GLY A 60 1.34 -4.67 -23.56
C GLY A 60 2.10 -4.20 -24.81
N ALA A 61 1.56 -4.47 -26.00
CA ALA A 61 2.16 -4.04 -27.27
C ALA A 61 2.11 -2.50 -27.43
N PHE A 62 1.07 -1.86 -26.89
CA PHE A 62 0.96 -0.40 -26.87
C PHE A 62 2.04 0.27 -26.00
N ALA A 63 2.46 -0.38 -24.90
CA ALA A 63 3.53 0.13 -24.06
C ALA A 63 4.92 0.01 -24.73
N GLU A 64 5.17 -1.06 -25.49
CA GLU A 64 6.44 -1.26 -26.20
C GLU A 64 6.73 -0.17 -27.25
N LEU A 65 5.71 0.51 -27.78
CA LEU A 65 5.87 1.68 -28.66
C LEU A 65 6.67 2.83 -28.02
N PHE A 66 6.73 2.86 -26.69
CA PHE A 66 7.45 3.88 -25.93
C PHE A 66 8.87 3.46 -25.54
N ARG A 67 9.25 2.19 -25.75
CA ARG A 67 10.57 1.68 -25.35
C ARG A 67 11.74 2.37 -26.07
N PRO A 68 11.66 2.63 -27.39
CA PRO A 68 12.71 3.40 -28.05
C PRO A 68 12.86 4.82 -27.50
N LEU A 69 11.77 5.43 -27.00
CA LEU A 69 11.83 6.74 -26.35
C LEU A 69 12.59 6.68 -25.01
N VAL A 70 12.46 5.58 -24.27
CA VAL A 70 13.22 5.33 -23.03
C VAL A 70 14.71 5.23 -23.33
N ASP A 71 15.05 4.44 -24.35
CA ASP A 71 16.44 4.21 -24.77
C ASP A 71 17.10 5.51 -25.28
N VAL A 72 16.40 6.26 -26.13
CA VAL A 72 16.90 7.53 -26.71
C VAL A 72 17.09 8.60 -25.64
N LEU A 73 16.18 8.67 -24.67
CA LEU A 73 16.29 9.63 -23.57
C LEU A 73 17.24 9.15 -22.47
N ALA A 74 17.83 7.95 -22.61
CA ALA A 74 18.66 7.29 -21.61
C ALA A 74 18.01 7.31 -20.21
N LEU A 75 16.69 7.16 -20.17
CA LEU A 75 15.94 7.17 -18.91
C LEU A 75 16.15 5.84 -18.23
N ASP A 76 16.71 5.86 -17.01
CA ASP A 76 16.85 4.65 -16.21
C ASP A 76 15.50 4.33 -15.52
N PRO A 77 14.79 3.26 -15.90
CA PRO A 77 13.50 2.92 -15.28
C PRO A 77 13.60 2.68 -13.76
N SER A 78 14.81 2.38 -13.27
CA SER A 78 15.10 2.08 -11.86
C SER A 78 15.50 3.30 -11.02
N VAL A 79 15.92 4.41 -11.64
CA VAL A 79 16.47 5.60 -10.95
C VAL A 79 15.73 6.90 -11.32
N ASP A 80 15.15 7.00 -12.52
CA ASP A 80 14.62 8.25 -13.04
C ASP A 80 13.12 8.47 -12.82
N LYS A 81 12.76 9.76 -12.79
CA LYS A 81 11.38 10.19 -12.95
C LYS A 81 10.93 9.72 -14.34
N PRO A 82 9.76 9.05 -14.45
CA PRO A 82 9.32 8.52 -15.72
C PRO A 82 9.21 9.60 -16.80
N PRO A 83 9.21 9.24 -18.10
CA PRO A 83 9.15 10.21 -19.19
C PRO A 83 8.03 11.20 -18.91
N LEU A 84 8.44 12.45 -18.66
CA LEU A 84 7.53 13.49 -18.22
C LEU A 84 6.55 13.77 -19.37
N ARG A 85 5.37 14.25 -18.99
CA ARG A 85 4.33 14.71 -19.91
C ARG A 85 4.90 15.53 -21.09
N VAL A 86 5.90 16.36 -20.81
CA VAL A 86 6.63 17.19 -21.77
C VAL A 86 7.43 16.37 -22.79
N SER A 87 8.14 15.32 -22.36
CA SER A 87 8.94 14.46 -23.25
C SER A 87 8.05 13.69 -24.22
N ILE A 88 6.90 13.21 -23.76
CA ILE A 88 5.90 12.53 -24.59
C ILE A 88 5.27 13.49 -25.58
N ASP A 89 4.95 14.72 -25.17
CA ASP A 89 4.39 15.72 -26.07
C ASP A 89 5.37 16.09 -27.19
N ARG A 90 6.67 16.25 -26.85
CA ARG A 90 7.74 16.49 -27.83
C ARG A 90 7.91 15.31 -28.78
N ALA A 91 8.02 14.09 -28.25
CA ALA A 91 8.17 12.88 -29.06
C ALA A 91 6.96 12.62 -29.96
N SER A 92 5.75 12.92 -29.48
CA SER A 92 4.53 12.81 -30.28
C SER A 92 4.46 13.83 -31.41
N LYS A 93 4.90 15.08 -31.18
CA LYS A 93 5.04 16.08 -32.24
C LYS A 93 6.03 15.67 -33.33
N LEU A 94 7.01 14.84 -32.97
CA LEU A 94 7.97 14.24 -33.90
C LEU A 94 7.47 12.92 -34.54
N GLY A 95 6.26 12.47 -34.20
CA GLY A 95 5.68 11.23 -34.71
C GLY A 95 6.30 9.95 -34.14
N LEU A 96 7.08 10.05 -33.07
CA LEU A 96 7.82 8.91 -32.50
C LEU A 96 6.96 8.06 -31.56
N VAL A 97 5.97 8.67 -30.90
CA VAL A 97 5.05 8.01 -29.96
C VAL A 97 3.63 8.56 -30.09
N PRO A 98 2.60 7.81 -29.64
CA PRO A 98 1.23 8.32 -29.56
C PRO A 98 1.13 9.62 -28.75
N SER A 99 0.20 10.49 -29.14
CA SER A 99 -0.11 11.70 -28.36
C SER A 99 -0.70 11.36 -26.99
N GLN A 100 -0.59 12.28 -26.03
CA GLN A 100 -1.20 12.08 -24.71
C GLN A 100 -2.70 11.79 -24.79
N LYS A 101 -3.41 12.45 -25.71
CA LYS A 101 -4.83 12.21 -25.91
C LYS A 101 -5.09 10.75 -26.31
N ALA A 102 -4.34 10.24 -27.29
CA ALA A 102 -4.41 8.84 -27.72
C ALA A 102 -4.00 7.85 -26.62
N ILE A 103 -3.06 8.23 -25.75
CA ILE A 103 -2.72 7.45 -24.55
C ILE A 103 -3.93 7.37 -23.61
N TYR A 104 -4.51 8.51 -23.23
CA TYR A 104 -5.62 8.58 -22.26
C TYR A 104 -6.92 7.95 -22.75
N GLU A 105 -7.15 7.90 -24.06
CA GLU A 105 -8.28 7.19 -24.66
C GLU A 105 -8.20 5.66 -24.50
N ARG A 106 -7.02 5.12 -24.17
CA ARG A 106 -6.77 3.66 -24.14
C ARG A 106 -6.27 3.14 -22.81
N THR A 107 -5.41 3.90 -22.15
CA THR A 107 -4.77 3.52 -20.90
C THR A 107 -4.38 4.78 -20.12
N THR A 108 -3.61 4.63 -19.05
CA THR A 108 -3.06 5.78 -18.33
C THR A 108 -1.57 5.88 -18.55
N LEU A 109 -1.04 7.10 -18.50
CA LEU A 109 0.39 7.32 -18.53
C LEU A 109 1.12 6.51 -17.44
N SER A 110 0.52 6.39 -16.25
CA SER A 110 1.07 5.58 -15.16
C SER A 110 1.21 4.11 -15.54
N LYS A 111 0.24 3.53 -16.27
CA LYS A 111 0.30 2.13 -16.71
C LYS A 111 1.38 1.91 -17.78
N ILE A 112 1.50 2.82 -18.74
CA ILE A 112 2.59 2.77 -19.74
C ILE A 112 3.95 2.83 -19.03
N GLN A 113 4.10 3.76 -18.09
CA GLN A 113 5.31 3.90 -17.28
C GLN A 113 5.62 2.61 -16.51
N SER A 114 4.63 2.01 -15.83
CA SER A 114 4.80 0.72 -15.16
C SER A 114 5.21 -0.40 -16.10
N ASN A 115 4.61 -0.50 -17.29
CA ASN A 115 4.94 -1.53 -18.29
C ASN A 115 6.37 -1.37 -18.84
N LEU A 116 6.87 -0.13 -18.92
CA LEU A 116 8.25 0.19 -19.28
C LEU A 116 9.24 0.03 -18.11
N GLY A 117 8.78 -0.43 -16.95
CA GLY A 117 9.60 -0.64 -15.75
C GLY A 117 9.79 0.61 -14.88
N PHE A 118 9.20 1.75 -15.24
CA PHE A 118 9.24 2.93 -14.38
C PHE A 118 8.30 2.79 -13.19
N ARG A 119 8.69 3.44 -12.10
CA ARG A 119 7.88 3.51 -10.88
C ARG A 119 7.07 4.80 -10.88
N PRO A 120 5.75 4.75 -11.02
CA PRO A 120 4.95 5.97 -10.95
C PRO A 120 5.12 6.62 -9.58
N LYS A 121 5.27 7.94 -9.56
CA LYS A 121 5.53 8.76 -8.35
C LYS A 121 4.45 8.63 -7.26
N PHE A 122 3.34 7.96 -7.57
CA PHE A 122 2.18 7.79 -6.71
C PHE A 122 1.75 6.32 -6.60
N ARG A 123 2.66 5.37 -6.83
CA ARG A 123 2.36 3.93 -6.86
C ARG A 123 1.67 3.44 -5.58
N PHE A 124 1.98 4.05 -4.45
CA PHE A 124 1.46 3.70 -3.12
C PHE A 124 0.52 4.76 -2.56
N GLN A 125 0.02 5.70 -3.37
CA GLN A 125 -0.85 6.78 -2.88
C GLN A 125 -2.17 6.24 -2.30
N ASP A 126 -2.64 5.11 -2.84
CA ASP A 126 -3.90 4.47 -2.47
C ASP A 126 -3.70 3.43 -1.35
N TRP A 127 -2.45 3.20 -0.90
CA TRP A 127 -2.16 2.26 0.19
C TRP A 127 -2.53 2.86 1.55
N MET A 128 -3.28 2.08 2.32
CA MET A 128 -3.52 2.31 3.75
C MET A 128 -2.26 2.07 4.57
N LYS A 129 -2.24 2.56 5.82
CA LYS A 129 -1.18 2.17 6.75
C LYS A 129 -1.12 0.64 6.91
N ALA A 130 -2.29 -0.02 6.92
CA ALA A 130 -2.38 -1.47 6.95
C ALA A 130 -1.64 -2.15 5.77
N ASP A 131 -1.75 -1.62 4.54
CA ASP A 131 -1.06 -2.18 3.37
C ASP A 131 0.46 -2.12 3.51
N TYR A 132 0.99 -0.98 3.97
CA TYR A 132 2.41 -0.83 4.28
C TYR A 132 2.85 -1.85 5.34
N VAL A 133 2.07 -2.01 6.40
CA VAL A 133 2.37 -2.95 7.49
C VAL A 133 2.34 -4.40 6.99
N LEU A 134 1.35 -4.78 6.18
CA LEU A 134 1.26 -6.11 5.57
C LEU A 134 2.46 -6.39 4.65
N ALA A 135 2.84 -5.42 3.81
CA ALA A 135 4.04 -5.53 2.99
C ALA A 135 5.29 -5.68 3.86
N GLY A 136 5.44 -4.84 4.89
CA GLY A 136 6.57 -4.89 5.83
C GLY A 136 6.70 -6.21 6.55
N LYS A 137 5.58 -6.83 6.96
CA LYS A 137 5.55 -8.19 7.52
C LYS A 137 5.98 -9.25 6.53
N ARG A 138 5.61 -9.12 5.25
CA ARG A 138 6.11 -10.02 4.20
C ARG A 138 7.62 -9.87 4.03
N LEU A 139 8.13 -8.64 3.99
CA LEU A 139 9.56 -8.38 3.92
C LEU A 139 10.29 -8.98 5.12
N ALA A 140 9.78 -8.77 6.34
CA ALA A 140 10.33 -9.35 7.56
C ALA A 140 10.44 -10.88 7.53
N ARG A 141 9.42 -11.56 6.97
CA ARG A 141 9.45 -13.02 6.75
C ARG A 141 10.54 -13.43 5.75
N ILE A 142 10.72 -12.67 4.68
CA ILE A 142 11.74 -12.95 3.65
C ILE A 142 13.15 -12.78 4.22
N VAL A 143 13.40 -11.72 4.99
CA VAL A 143 14.73 -11.47 5.60
C VAL A 143 14.97 -12.27 6.89
N GLY A 144 13.94 -12.96 7.40
CA GLY A 144 14.04 -13.79 8.61
C GLY A 144 14.18 -12.99 9.92
N GLY A 145 13.75 -11.73 9.95
CA GLY A 145 13.92 -10.86 11.11
C GLY A 145 13.50 -9.42 10.84
N ARG A 146 13.98 -8.50 11.69
CA ARG A 146 13.71 -7.06 11.55
C ARG A 146 14.32 -6.54 10.25
N PRO A 147 13.52 -6.02 9.30
CA PRO A 147 14.07 -5.38 8.12
C PRO A 147 14.96 -4.20 8.51
N THR A 148 16.15 -4.13 7.94
CA THR A 148 17.03 -2.97 8.06
C THR A 148 16.63 -1.90 7.03
N ARG A 149 17.25 -0.72 7.14
CA ARG A 149 17.12 0.31 6.10
C ARG A 149 17.55 -0.21 4.72
N PHE A 150 18.58 -1.05 4.66
CA PHE A 150 19.08 -1.62 3.41
C PHE A 150 18.07 -2.61 2.82
N ASP A 151 17.46 -3.45 3.65
CA ASP A 151 16.42 -4.39 3.20
C ASP A 151 15.21 -3.65 2.62
N ILE A 152 14.75 -2.59 3.30
CA ILE A 152 13.66 -1.74 2.81
C ILE A 152 14.05 -1.05 1.49
N GLN A 153 15.31 -0.64 1.34
CA GLN A 153 15.76 -0.01 0.10
C GLN A 153 15.87 -1.01 -1.05
N ALA A 154 16.39 -2.22 -0.80
CA ALA A 154 16.45 -3.33 -1.76
C ALA A 154 15.05 -3.81 -2.17
N ALA A 155 14.14 -3.95 -1.20
CA ALA A 155 12.71 -4.21 -1.43
C ALA A 155 12.06 -3.12 -2.23
N GLY A 156 12.31 -1.88 -1.83
CA GLY A 156 12.01 -0.69 -2.60
C GLY A 156 12.36 -0.93 -4.05
N LYS A 157 13.63 -1.20 -4.38
CA LYS A 157 14.16 -1.45 -5.74
C LYS A 157 13.68 -2.73 -6.44
N GLY A 158 12.88 -3.58 -5.78
CA GLY A 158 12.35 -4.80 -6.38
C GLY A 158 13.35 -5.96 -6.38
N GLU A 159 14.38 -5.92 -5.54
CA GLU A 159 15.39 -6.99 -5.43
C GLU A 159 14.83 -8.27 -4.80
N PHE A 160 13.67 -8.20 -4.13
CA PHE A 160 12.93 -9.35 -3.62
C PHE A 160 11.79 -9.72 -4.55
N SER A 161 12.07 -10.57 -5.55
CA SER A 161 11.11 -11.00 -6.58
C SER A 161 9.78 -11.53 -6.02
N ASN A 162 9.81 -12.21 -4.87
CA ASN A 162 8.63 -12.82 -4.23
C ASN A 162 7.81 -11.83 -3.38
N LEU A 163 8.31 -10.61 -3.14
CA LEU A 163 7.63 -9.61 -2.30
C LEU A 163 6.57 -8.82 -3.09
N GLY A 164 6.74 -8.72 -4.40
CA GLY A 164 6.03 -7.78 -5.25
C GLY A 164 6.56 -6.35 -5.07
N ASP A 165 5.70 -5.36 -5.34
CA ASP A 165 6.06 -3.96 -5.14
C ASP A 165 6.16 -3.61 -3.65
N PHE A 166 7.17 -2.80 -3.30
CA PHE A 166 7.39 -2.33 -1.94
C PHE A 166 7.75 -0.84 -1.91
N PRO A 167 7.25 -0.06 -0.92
CA PRO A 167 7.55 1.37 -0.80
C PRO A 167 9.02 1.62 -0.46
N THR A 168 9.59 2.66 -1.04
CA THR A 168 10.95 3.13 -0.71
C THR A 168 11.04 3.59 0.75
N VAL A 169 12.27 3.69 1.27
CA VAL A 169 12.53 4.20 2.62
C VAL A 169 11.86 5.57 2.86
N ASP A 170 11.88 6.45 1.87
CA ASP A 170 11.33 7.80 2.01
C ASP A 170 9.81 7.81 1.95
N GLU A 171 9.18 6.91 1.18
CA GLU A 171 7.72 6.73 1.19
C GLU A 171 7.25 6.15 2.53
N VAL A 172 7.96 5.16 3.08
CA VAL A 172 7.69 4.63 4.43
C VAL A 172 7.82 5.75 5.47
N LYS A 173 8.91 6.51 5.45
CA LYS A 173 9.09 7.65 6.37
C LYS A 173 8.03 8.73 6.17
N GLY A 174 7.65 9.04 4.94
CA GLY A 174 6.59 10.00 4.64
C GLY A 174 5.25 9.57 5.23
N ARG A 175 4.96 8.26 5.24
CA ARG A 175 3.71 7.71 5.77
C ARG A 175 3.68 7.58 7.30
N PHE A 176 4.79 7.18 7.93
CA PHE A 176 4.86 6.89 9.37
C PHE A 176 5.62 7.94 10.19
N GLY A 177 6.19 8.97 9.55
CA GLY A 177 7.09 9.95 10.15
C GLY A 177 8.50 9.40 10.43
N ARG A 178 8.60 8.19 11.00
CA ARG A 178 9.87 7.53 11.35
C ARG A 178 9.84 6.04 11.03
N LEU A 179 10.98 5.49 10.63
CA LEU A 179 11.12 4.04 10.43
C LEU A 179 10.92 3.23 11.72
N ALA A 180 11.18 3.81 12.89
CA ALA A 180 10.94 3.14 14.17
C ALA A 180 9.46 2.77 14.36
N ILE A 181 8.55 3.71 14.05
CA ILE A 181 7.09 3.51 14.12
C ILE A 181 6.66 2.41 13.14
N PHE A 182 7.19 2.43 11.91
CA PHE A 182 6.93 1.36 10.95
C PHE A 182 7.39 0.00 11.48
N HIS A 183 8.60 -0.11 12.03
CA HIS A 183 9.11 -1.35 12.62
C HIS A 183 8.24 -1.85 13.77
N GLU A 184 7.79 -0.96 14.66
CA GLU A 184 6.86 -1.32 15.75
C GLU A 184 5.58 -1.94 15.20
N LEU A 185 4.97 -1.33 14.18
CA LEU A 185 3.74 -1.82 13.57
C LEU A 185 3.90 -3.15 12.81
N ILE A 186 5.10 -3.46 12.31
CA ILE A 186 5.38 -4.75 11.66
C ILE A 186 5.90 -5.81 12.63
N GLY A 187 5.88 -5.52 13.94
CA GLY A 187 6.21 -6.49 14.99
C GLY A 187 7.69 -6.51 15.42
N TYR A 188 8.43 -5.41 15.23
CA TYR A 188 9.84 -5.28 15.63
C TYR A 188 10.09 -4.01 16.42
N PRO A 189 9.76 -4.02 17.72
CA PRO A 189 9.68 -2.77 18.43
C PRO A 189 11.05 -2.25 18.85
N SER A 190 11.19 -0.93 18.89
CA SER A 190 12.45 -0.27 19.22
C SER A 190 12.55 -0.02 20.71
N CYS A 191 13.18 -0.93 21.46
CA CYS A 191 13.38 -0.79 22.91
C CYS A 191 14.20 0.45 23.33
N ARG A 192 14.86 1.10 22.37
CA ARG A 192 15.59 2.34 22.61
C ARG A 192 14.59 3.49 22.76
N GLY A 193 14.49 4.02 23.97
CA GLY A 193 13.56 5.09 24.32
C GLY A 193 12.22 4.61 24.83
N TRP A 194 12.11 3.31 25.18
CA TRP A 194 10.93 2.82 25.86
C TRP A 194 10.75 3.50 27.22
N VAL A 195 9.51 3.90 27.50
CA VAL A 195 9.01 4.29 28.81
C VAL A 195 8.30 3.10 29.47
N ASP A 196 7.92 3.25 30.73
CA ASP A 196 7.32 2.16 31.52
C ASP A 196 6.12 1.51 30.83
N ASP A 197 5.24 2.30 30.22
CA ASP A 197 4.07 1.81 29.47
C ASP A 197 4.46 0.89 28.31
N ASP A 198 5.56 1.19 27.59
CA ASP A 198 6.01 0.36 26.46
C ASP A 198 6.46 -1.04 26.93
N TYR A 199 7.13 -1.10 28.09
CA TYR A 199 7.55 -2.37 28.69
C TYR A 199 6.35 -3.17 29.18
N MET A 200 5.35 -2.50 29.76
CA MET A 200 4.12 -3.13 30.25
C MET A 200 3.29 -3.68 29.09
N ASP A 201 3.04 -2.89 28.05
CA ASP A 201 2.37 -3.31 26.81
C ASP A 201 3.04 -4.56 26.20
N TRP A 202 4.38 -4.55 26.15
CA TRP A 202 5.15 -5.68 25.63
C TRP A 202 4.96 -6.93 26.49
N SER A 203 4.94 -6.77 27.81
CA SER A 203 4.75 -7.88 28.74
C SER A 203 3.35 -8.51 28.62
N VAL A 204 2.32 -7.68 28.36
CA VAL A 204 0.95 -8.15 28.08
C VAL A 204 0.95 -9.02 26.83
N ALA A 205 1.57 -8.54 25.74
CA ALA A 205 1.67 -9.30 24.51
C ALA A 205 2.45 -10.62 24.70
N PHE A 206 3.51 -10.61 25.51
CA PHE A 206 4.26 -11.81 25.86
C PHE A 206 3.38 -12.84 26.58
N TYR A 207 2.61 -12.43 27.60
CA TYR A 207 1.75 -13.33 28.36
C TYR A 207 0.55 -13.83 27.56
N ARG A 208 -0.04 -13.01 26.67
CA ARG A 208 -1.10 -13.47 25.76
C ARG A 208 -0.67 -14.65 24.89
N GLN A 209 0.58 -14.64 24.44
CA GLN A 209 1.14 -15.71 23.61
C GLN A 209 1.76 -16.86 24.43
N ASN A 210 1.98 -16.65 25.72
CA ASN A 210 2.57 -17.63 26.63
C ASN A 210 1.91 -17.55 28.02
N PRO A 211 0.63 -17.94 28.16
CA PRO A 211 -0.16 -17.70 29.38
C PRO A 211 0.48 -18.28 30.65
N ASP A 212 1.02 -19.49 30.51
CA ASP A 212 1.64 -20.26 31.59
C ASP A 212 3.14 -19.97 31.76
N ALA A 213 3.74 -19.18 30.87
CA ALA A 213 5.17 -18.90 30.95
C ALA A 213 5.49 -17.86 32.03
N THR A 214 6.75 -17.87 32.45
CA THR A 214 7.35 -16.81 33.25
C THR A 214 8.41 -16.11 32.42
N ILE A 215 8.50 -14.78 32.50
CA ILE A 215 9.53 -14.00 31.81
C ILE A 215 10.88 -14.31 32.46
N THR A 216 11.70 -15.14 31.83
CA THR A 216 13.06 -15.45 32.34
C THR A 216 14.12 -14.62 31.63
N ALA A 217 15.31 -14.51 32.22
CA ALA A 217 16.45 -13.87 31.56
C ALA A 217 16.77 -14.53 30.20
N ARG A 218 16.66 -15.85 30.11
CA ARG A 218 16.85 -16.61 28.86
C ARG A 218 15.84 -16.20 27.79
N ASN A 219 14.57 -16.11 28.17
CA ASN A 219 13.51 -15.73 27.23
C ASN A 219 13.68 -14.29 26.74
N LEU A 220 14.05 -13.36 27.64
CA LEU A 220 14.37 -11.97 27.30
C LEU A 220 15.56 -11.86 26.35
N ASP A 221 16.64 -12.60 26.59
CA ASP A 221 17.80 -12.60 25.71
C ASP A 221 17.45 -13.16 24.33
N ASN A 222 16.61 -14.22 24.26
CA ASN A 222 16.14 -14.81 23.00
C ASN A 222 15.28 -13.83 22.17
N VAL A 223 14.26 -13.22 22.80
CA VAL A 223 13.37 -12.27 22.09
C VAL A 223 14.13 -10.99 21.72
N SER A 224 15.07 -10.55 22.55
CA SER A 224 15.90 -9.38 22.26
C SER A 224 16.88 -9.63 21.12
N ALA A 225 17.51 -10.81 21.07
CA ALA A 225 18.36 -11.21 19.95
C ALA A 225 17.60 -11.23 18.61
N ALA A 226 16.30 -11.58 18.64
CA ALA A 226 15.41 -11.51 17.49
C ALA A 226 14.88 -10.09 17.19
N GLY A 227 15.18 -9.10 18.03
CA GLY A 227 14.69 -7.72 17.89
C GLY A 227 13.20 -7.57 18.20
N LEU A 228 12.63 -8.48 19.00
CA LEU A 228 11.20 -8.58 19.31
C LEU A 228 10.85 -8.03 20.70
N GLY A 229 11.84 -7.64 21.50
CA GLY A 229 11.62 -7.20 22.87
C GLY A 229 12.88 -6.73 23.58
N PRO A 230 12.74 -6.34 24.85
CA PRO A 230 13.82 -5.78 25.64
C PRO A 230 14.83 -6.86 26.04
N SER A 231 16.10 -6.48 26.12
CA SER A 231 17.12 -7.35 26.70
C SER A 231 16.96 -7.41 28.22
N ARG A 232 17.50 -8.45 28.86
CA ARG A 232 17.52 -8.52 30.34
C ARG A 232 18.21 -7.30 30.96
N GLN A 233 19.25 -6.77 30.31
CA GLN A 233 19.99 -5.60 30.79
C GLN A 233 19.11 -4.35 30.81
N ALA A 234 18.27 -4.19 29.78
CA ALA A 234 17.30 -3.10 29.74
C ALA A 234 16.28 -3.22 30.88
N ILE A 235 15.82 -4.43 31.19
CA ILE A 235 14.93 -4.68 32.34
C ILE A 235 15.62 -4.34 33.66
N TYR A 236 16.84 -4.84 33.90
CA TYR A 236 17.59 -4.54 35.12
C TYR A 236 17.84 -3.04 35.30
N SER A 237 18.12 -2.31 34.21
CA SER A 237 18.37 -0.87 34.28
C SER A 237 17.15 -0.05 34.67
N ASN A 238 15.94 -0.44 34.22
CA ASN A 238 14.71 0.34 34.46
C ASN A 238 13.98 -0.11 35.74
N TYR A 239 13.98 -1.41 36.03
CA TYR A 239 13.21 -1.98 37.15
C TYR A 239 14.09 -2.42 38.32
N GLY A 240 15.41 -2.42 38.19
CA GLY A 240 16.37 -2.83 39.22
C GLY A 240 16.50 -4.35 39.38
N SER A 241 15.43 -5.12 39.18
CA SER A 241 15.48 -6.59 39.19
C SER A 241 14.46 -7.21 38.23
N LEU A 242 14.78 -8.42 37.75
CA LEU A 242 13.86 -9.19 36.91
C LEU A 242 12.61 -9.61 37.69
N SER A 243 12.73 -9.95 38.98
CA SER A 243 11.59 -10.32 39.83
C SER A 243 10.57 -9.19 39.93
N LYS A 244 11.04 -7.96 40.19
CA LYS A 244 10.14 -6.79 40.27
C LYS A 244 9.42 -6.57 38.94
N PHE A 245 10.11 -6.73 37.82
CA PHE A 245 9.50 -6.61 36.49
C PHE A 245 8.46 -7.70 36.24
N GLN A 246 8.71 -8.95 36.62
CA GLN A 246 7.75 -10.05 36.51
C GLN A 246 6.46 -9.78 37.28
N ASP A 247 6.57 -9.33 38.53
CA ASP A 247 5.42 -9.04 39.39
C ASP A 247 4.55 -7.92 38.79
N LEU A 248 5.17 -6.80 38.38
CA LEU A 248 4.48 -5.69 37.74
C LEU A 248 3.83 -6.10 36.41
N SER A 249 4.56 -6.86 35.59
CA SER A 249 4.07 -7.35 34.30
C SER A 249 2.85 -8.25 34.45
N ARG A 250 2.86 -9.15 35.46
CA ARG A 250 1.73 -10.06 35.72
C ARG A 250 0.51 -9.29 36.20
N GLN A 251 0.69 -8.39 37.17
CA GLN A 251 -0.39 -7.55 37.68
C GLN A 251 -1.01 -6.70 36.56
N HIS A 252 -0.17 -6.11 35.71
CA HIS A 252 -0.62 -5.30 34.59
C HIS A 252 -1.36 -6.14 33.54
N TYR A 253 -0.86 -7.34 33.21
CA TYR A 253 -1.55 -8.29 32.32
C TYR A 253 -2.95 -8.67 32.83
N GLU A 254 -3.07 -8.99 34.12
CA GLU A 254 -4.36 -9.32 34.75
C GLU A 254 -5.32 -8.13 34.67
N THR A 255 -4.85 -6.94 35.04
CA THR A 255 -5.64 -5.69 35.01
C THR A 255 -6.14 -5.36 33.60
N VAL A 256 -5.26 -5.42 32.60
CA VAL A 256 -5.60 -5.13 31.20
C VAL A 256 -6.56 -6.18 30.65
N THR A 257 -6.32 -7.46 30.93
CA THR A 257 -7.19 -8.55 30.44
C THR A 257 -8.59 -8.46 31.04
N GLU A 258 -8.70 -8.12 32.33
CA GLU A 258 -9.98 -7.90 33.00
C GLU A 258 -10.71 -6.68 32.41
N SER A 259 -10.02 -5.53 32.28
CA SER A 259 -10.59 -4.32 31.69
C SER A 259 -11.07 -4.55 30.27
N GLU A 260 -10.26 -5.21 29.43
CA GLU A 260 -10.64 -5.52 28.05
C GLU A 260 -11.83 -6.48 27.97
N SER A 261 -11.94 -7.44 28.90
CA SER A 261 -13.09 -8.33 28.97
C SER A 261 -14.36 -7.55 29.27
N ILE A 262 -14.32 -6.64 30.26
CA ILE A 262 -15.45 -5.78 30.63
C ILE A 262 -15.83 -4.85 29.47
N ASP A 263 -14.86 -4.15 28.88
CA ASP A 263 -15.09 -3.23 27.77
C ASP A 263 -15.65 -3.95 26.55
N ARG A 264 -15.19 -5.17 26.29
CA ARG A 264 -15.69 -6.00 25.21
C ARG A 264 -17.11 -6.48 25.46
N GLU A 265 -17.43 -6.94 26.67
CA GLU A 265 -18.80 -7.32 27.05
C GLU A 265 -19.76 -6.15 26.88
N GLN A 266 -19.38 -4.95 27.35
CA GLN A 266 -20.19 -3.75 27.17
C GLN A 266 -20.44 -3.43 25.69
N ARG A 267 -19.40 -3.46 24.85
CA ARG A 267 -19.57 -3.20 23.41
C ARG A 267 -20.42 -4.26 22.70
N VAL A 268 -20.37 -5.51 23.15
CA VAL A 268 -21.26 -6.58 22.64
C VAL A 268 -22.71 -6.29 23.03
N MET A 269 -22.96 -5.85 24.27
CA MET A 269 -24.28 -5.45 24.72
C MET A 269 -24.82 -4.27 23.91
N ASP A 270 -24.00 -3.25 23.66
CA ASP A 270 -24.38 -2.09 22.83
C ASP A 270 -24.71 -2.52 21.38
N ALA A 271 -23.95 -3.46 20.83
CA ALA A 271 -24.22 -4.01 19.49
C ALA A 271 -25.54 -4.80 19.45
N ILE A 272 -25.84 -5.57 20.50
CA ILE A 272 -27.11 -6.30 20.63
C ILE A 272 -28.27 -5.31 20.80
N GLU A 273 -28.14 -4.29 21.63
CA GLU A 273 -29.16 -3.25 21.80
C GLU A 273 -29.45 -2.53 20.48
N LEU A 274 -28.41 -2.14 19.74
CA LEU A 274 -28.56 -1.55 18.42
C LEU A 274 -29.33 -2.47 17.46
N SER A 275 -29.06 -3.78 17.51
CA SER A 275 -29.75 -4.76 16.66
C SER A 275 -31.26 -4.85 16.94
N GLN A 276 -31.71 -4.55 18.16
CA GLN A 276 -33.15 -4.53 18.50
C GLN A 276 -33.90 -3.41 17.80
N HIS A 277 -33.20 -2.33 17.41
CA HIS A 277 -33.76 -1.19 16.71
C HIS A 277 -33.48 -1.20 15.20
N GLU A 278 -32.61 -2.09 14.73
CA GLU A 278 -32.15 -2.18 13.34
C GLU A 278 -32.36 -3.61 12.82
N PRO A 279 -33.53 -3.93 12.21
CA PRO A 279 -33.87 -5.29 11.77
C PRO A 279 -32.82 -5.91 10.87
N THR A 280 -32.21 -5.11 9.99
CA THR A 280 -31.13 -5.55 9.09
C THR A 280 -29.89 -6.03 9.84
N LEU A 281 -29.52 -5.35 10.93
CA LEU A 281 -28.40 -5.78 11.78
C LEU A 281 -28.78 -7.03 12.58
N SER A 282 -30.00 -7.08 13.11
CA SER A 282 -30.52 -8.28 13.78
C SER A 282 -30.45 -9.50 12.87
N ASP A 283 -30.89 -9.38 11.62
CA ASP A 283 -30.84 -10.45 10.63
C ASP A 283 -29.40 -10.90 10.32
N ALA A 284 -28.46 -9.95 10.20
CA ALA A 284 -27.05 -10.24 9.96
C ALA A 284 -26.40 -10.96 11.15
N ILE A 285 -26.72 -10.57 12.38
CA ILE A 285 -26.21 -11.24 13.59
C ILE A 285 -26.86 -12.63 13.73
N ALA A 286 -28.15 -12.77 13.45
CA ALA A 286 -28.88 -14.03 13.60
C ALA A 286 -28.45 -15.11 12.60
N GLU A 287 -28.01 -14.72 11.38
CA GLU A 287 -27.46 -15.66 10.40
C GLU A 287 -26.11 -16.26 10.85
N PHE A 288 -25.45 -15.64 11.82
CA PHE A 288 -24.23 -16.17 12.37
C PHE A 288 -24.53 -17.29 13.38
N ASP A 289 -24.35 -18.54 12.93
CA ASP A 289 -24.65 -19.81 13.61
C ASP A 289 -23.93 -20.03 14.96
N GLN A 290 -23.06 -19.10 15.36
CA GLN A 290 -22.32 -19.14 16.63
C GLN A 290 -22.54 -17.85 17.45
N PRO A 291 -23.71 -17.68 18.11
CA PRO A 291 -24.02 -16.49 18.91
C PRO A 291 -23.07 -16.25 20.09
N LYS A 292 -22.09 -17.13 20.33
CA LYS A 292 -21.06 -16.97 21.36
C LYS A 292 -19.77 -16.31 20.86
N ASP A 293 -19.57 -16.15 19.56
CA ASP A 293 -18.38 -15.44 19.06
C ASP A 293 -18.61 -13.92 19.13
N GLN A 294 -18.30 -13.37 20.30
CA GLN A 294 -18.36 -11.93 20.55
C GLN A 294 -17.53 -11.12 19.54
N SER A 295 -16.38 -11.65 19.05
CA SER A 295 -15.54 -10.91 18.08
C SER A 295 -16.34 -10.66 16.81
N ARG A 296 -17.07 -11.68 16.38
CA ARG A 296 -17.81 -11.61 15.14
C ARG A 296 -19.03 -10.71 15.25
N ILE A 297 -19.73 -10.70 16.38
CA ILE A 297 -20.84 -9.77 16.64
C ILE A 297 -20.35 -8.33 16.52
N LEU A 298 -19.24 -8.00 17.18
CA LEU A 298 -18.63 -6.66 17.11
C LEU A 298 -18.22 -6.31 15.67
N GLN A 299 -17.59 -7.24 14.95
CA GLN A 299 -17.19 -7.03 13.56
C GLN A 299 -18.41 -6.77 12.66
N ILE A 300 -19.47 -7.57 12.75
CA ILE A 300 -20.71 -7.40 11.96
C ILE A 300 -21.33 -6.03 12.26
N SER A 301 -21.43 -5.66 13.54
CA SER A 301 -21.96 -4.36 13.97
C SER A 301 -21.12 -3.20 13.44
N ALA A 302 -19.79 -3.31 13.51
CA ALA A 302 -18.87 -2.32 12.96
C ALA A 302 -19.04 -2.14 11.45
N GLN A 303 -19.07 -3.24 10.70
CA GLN A 303 -19.26 -3.24 9.25
C GLN A 303 -20.63 -2.65 8.85
N PHE A 304 -21.69 -2.97 9.58
CA PHE A 304 -23.02 -2.41 9.38
C PHE A 304 -23.03 -0.89 9.55
N ARG A 305 -22.47 -0.39 10.67
CA ARG A 305 -22.42 1.05 10.98
C ARG A 305 -21.64 1.82 9.91
N LEU A 306 -20.52 1.27 9.45
CA LEU A 306 -19.71 1.89 8.39
C LEU A 306 -20.41 1.83 7.02
N ALA A 307 -21.01 0.70 6.64
CA ALA A 307 -21.72 0.57 5.38
C ALA A 307 -22.88 1.58 5.29
N ARG A 308 -23.68 1.68 6.37
CA ARG A 308 -24.77 2.64 6.47
C ARG A 308 -24.29 4.10 6.40
N HIS A 309 -23.12 4.40 6.93
CA HIS A 309 -22.54 5.74 6.85
C HIS A 309 -22.08 6.11 5.44
N PHE A 310 -21.38 5.20 4.74
CA PHE A 310 -20.76 5.50 3.45
C PHE A 310 -21.67 5.29 2.24
N ILE A 311 -22.69 4.43 2.35
CA ILE A 311 -23.56 4.04 1.23
C ILE A 311 -24.99 4.40 1.60
N THR A 312 -25.31 5.69 1.47
CA THR A 312 -26.57 6.28 1.94
C THR A 312 -27.82 5.74 1.23
N ASP A 313 -27.66 5.17 0.05
CA ASP A 313 -28.71 4.59 -0.80
C ASP A 313 -28.72 3.05 -0.78
N ALA A 314 -27.93 2.42 0.10
CA ALA A 314 -27.90 0.96 0.22
C ALA A 314 -29.26 0.40 0.66
N THR A 315 -29.70 -0.67 -0.01
CA THR A 315 -30.87 -1.42 0.42
C THR A 315 -30.58 -2.20 1.72
N PRO A 316 -31.60 -2.58 2.50
CA PRO A 316 -31.43 -3.45 3.67
C PRO A 316 -30.66 -4.74 3.35
N SER A 317 -30.93 -5.39 2.21
CA SER A 317 -30.21 -6.59 1.79
C SER A 317 -28.73 -6.32 1.54
N GLU A 318 -28.38 -5.21 0.89
CA GLU A 318 -26.98 -4.86 0.65
C GLU A 318 -26.22 -4.57 1.95
N LEU A 319 -26.84 -3.84 2.89
CA LEU A 319 -26.24 -3.58 4.19
C LEU A 319 -26.00 -4.86 4.98
N ARG A 320 -26.96 -5.79 4.96
CA ARG A 320 -26.81 -7.13 5.56
C ARG A 320 -25.62 -7.87 4.93
N ASP A 321 -25.61 -8.01 3.61
CA ASP A 321 -24.58 -8.77 2.90
C ASP A 321 -23.17 -8.19 3.12
N MET A 322 -23.05 -6.86 3.15
CA MET A 322 -21.79 -6.18 3.44
C MET A 322 -21.31 -6.42 4.88
N SER A 323 -22.23 -6.45 5.84
CA SER A 323 -21.91 -6.71 7.25
C SER A 323 -21.40 -8.13 7.48
N LEU A 324 -21.74 -9.05 6.59
CA LEU A 324 -21.33 -10.45 6.64
C LEU A 324 -19.99 -10.73 5.96
N ILE A 325 -19.36 -9.75 5.32
CA ILE A 325 -18.06 -9.92 4.69
C ILE A 325 -17.02 -10.31 5.77
N LYS A 326 -16.39 -11.48 5.63
CA LYS A 326 -15.45 -12.01 6.64
C LYS A 326 -14.18 -11.16 6.76
N SER A 327 -13.68 -10.63 5.65
CA SER A 327 -12.44 -9.85 5.60
C SER A 327 -12.73 -8.34 5.65
N PRO A 328 -12.27 -7.62 6.68
CA PRO A 328 -12.39 -6.16 6.78
C PRO A 328 -11.82 -5.40 5.56
N ASP A 329 -10.75 -5.93 4.96
CA ASP A 329 -10.12 -5.34 3.78
C ASP A 329 -10.97 -5.52 2.51
N VAL A 330 -11.67 -6.66 2.40
CA VAL A 330 -12.65 -6.88 1.33
C VAL A 330 -13.84 -5.93 1.53
N PHE A 331 -14.32 -5.80 2.76
CA PHE A 331 -15.41 -4.89 3.11
C PHE A 331 -15.08 -3.43 2.76
N THR A 332 -13.87 -2.98 3.09
CA THR A 332 -13.42 -1.60 2.80
C THR A 332 -13.40 -1.33 1.31
N ARG A 333 -12.89 -2.29 0.51
CA ARG A 333 -12.94 -2.20 -0.95
C ARG A 333 -14.37 -2.14 -1.49
N HIS A 334 -15.30 -2.89 -0.89
CA HIS A 334 -16.72 -2.78 -1.23
C HIS A 334 -17.28 -1.38 -0.94
N CYS A 335 -16.98 -0.80 0.23
CA CYS A 335 -17.37 0.57 0.57
C CYS A 335 -16.82 1.58 -0.45
N MET A 336 -15.54 1.49 -0.80
CA MET A 336 -14.91 2.39 -1.77
C MET A 336 -15.51 2.28 -3.17
N ASN A 337 -15.87 1.07 -3.61
CA ASN A 337 -16.45 0.84 -4.93
C ASN A 337 -17.91 1.30 -5.03
N LYS A 338 -18.65 1.25 -3.92
CA LYS A 338 -20.09 1.58 -3.85
C LYS A 338 -20.34 3.05 -3.48
N ALA A 339 -19.50 3.64 -2.63
CA ALA A 339 -19.60 5.04 -2.28
C ALA A 339 -19.22 5.93 -3.48
N SER A 340 -19.60 7.22 -3.42
CA SER A 340 -19.16 8.22 -4.40
C SER A 340 -17.65 8.10 -4.61
N GLY A 341 -17.18 7.99 -5.86
CA GLY A 341 -15.82 7.52 -6.24
C GLY A 341 -14.62 8.36 -5.75
N SER A 342 -14.82 9.22 -4.75
CA SER A 342 -13.80 9.93 -4.00
C SER A 342 -13.41 9.25 -2.68
N LEU A 343 -14.18 8.26 -2.20
CA LEU A 343 -13.90 7.61 -0.90
C LEU A 343 -12.60 6.83 -0.94
N ARG A 344 -11.67 7.16 -0.04
CA ARG A 344 -10.40 6.46 0.13
C ARG A 344 -10.46 5.56 1.36
N ALA A 345 -9.59 4.57 1.36
CA ALA A 345 -9.50 3.62 2.46
C ALA A 345 -9.12 4.29 3.79
N ALA A 346 -8.29 5.36 3.74
CA ALA A 346 -7.97 6.18 4.91
C ALA A 346 -9.20 6.91 5.51
N ASP A 347 -10.20 7.24 4.69
CA ASP A 347 -11.43 7.87 5.17
C ASP A 347 -12.28 6.84 5.94
N VAL A 348 -12.30 5.59 5.48
CA VAL A 348 -12.95 4.47 6.18
C VAL A 348 -12.30 4.22 7.54
N GLU A 349 -10.96 4.16 7.60
CA GLU A 349 -10.22 4.03 8.86
C GLU A 349 -10.54 5.18 9.83
N ALA A 350 -10.58 6.42 9.32
CA ALA A 350 -10.86 7.61 10.14
C ALA A 350 -12.28 7.58 10.73
N VAL A 351 -13.29 7.19 9.95
CA VAL A 351 -14.67 7.06 10.45
C VAL A 351 -14.80 5.88 11.40
N ALA A 352 -14.14 4.75 11.14
CA ALA A 352 -14.11 3.62 12.06
C ALA A 352 -13.54 4.01 13.43
N LEU A 353 -12.47 4.82 13.45
CA LEU A 353 -11.92 5.38 14.68
C LEU A 353 -12.92 6.32 15.37
N ALA A 354 -13.56 7.22 14.61
CA ALA A 354 -14.55 8.15 15.15
C ALA A 354 -15.79 7.43 15.74
N PHE A 355 -16.13 6.26 15.20
CA PHE A 355 -17.24 5.43 15.69
C PHE A 355 -16.86 4.51 16.85
N GLY A 356 -15.57 4.44 17.22
CA GLY A 356 -15.06 3.54 18.24
C GLY A 356 -15.11 2.06 17.83
N VAL A 357 -15.07 1.78 16.53
CA VAL A 357 -15.16 0.40 15.97
C VAL A 357 -13.91 -0.02 15.19
N PHE A 358 -12.86 0.80 15.23
CA PHE A 358 -11.63 0.51 14.51
C PHE A 358 -11.01 -0.83 14.95
N ASP A 359 -10.86 -1.05 16.25
CA ASP A 359 -10.25 -2.28 16.79
C ASP A 359 -11.12 -3.54 16.61
N ASP A 360 -12.40 -3.38 16.28
CA ASP A 360 -13.30 -4.50 15.94
C ASP A 360 -13.08 -5.02 14.52
N LEU A 361 -12.54 -4.17 13.65
CA LEU A 361 -12.22 -4.49 12.26
C LEU A 361 -10.74 -4.78 12.08
N TRP A 362 -9.90 -3.92 12.63
CA TRP A 362 -8.46 -3.99 12.56
C TRP A 362 -7.90 -3.87 13.98
N PRO A 363 -7.91 -4.95 14.77
CA PRO A 363 -7.30 -4.94 16.08
C PRO A 363 -5.81 -4.61 15.93
N MET A 364 -5.42 -3.39 16.32
CA MET A 364 -4.05 -2.90 16.20
C MET A 364 -3.39 -2.84 17.58
N TYR A 365 -3.52 -3.93 18.35
CA TYR A 365 -2.87 -4.01 19.64
C TYR A 365 -1.36 -3.99 19.46
N ARG A 366 -0.71 -3.10 20.21
CA ARG A 366 0.73 -3.00 20.21
C ARG A 366 1.34 -4.35 20.60
N PHE A 367 2.30 -4.80 19.80
CA PHE A 367 3.01 -6.07 19.97
C PHE A 367 2.20 -7.37 19.83
N GLN A 368 0.88 -7.34 19.59
CA GLN A 368 0.08 -8.57 19.47
C GLN A 368 0.55 -9.47 18.32
N GLU A 369 1.06 -8.87 17.26
CA GLU A 369 1.56 -9.61 16.09
C GLU A 369 3.08 -9.85 16.12
N VAL A 370 3.77 -9.38 17.17
CA VAL A 370 5.16 -9.76 17.44
C VAL A 370 5.15 -11.22 17.83
N ARG A 371 5.85 -12.09 17.12
CA ARG A 371 5.89 -13.53 17.45
C ARG A 371 6.75 -13.78 18.70
N LEU A 372 6.14 -13.67 19.87
CA LEU A 372 6.76 -13.85 21.18
C LEU A 372 6.61 -15.28 21.73
N SER A 373 5.95 -16.17 20.98
CA SER A 373 5.82 -17.59 21.34
C SER A 373 7.18 -18.23 21.61
N LEU A 374 7.37 -18.78 22.80
CA LEU A 374 8.58 -19.53 23.14
C LEU A 374 8.59 -20.86 22.37
N VAL A 375 9.68 -21.15 21.66
CA VAL A 375 9.93 -22.49 21.13
C VAL A 375 10.36 -23.35 22.32
N MET A 376 9.46 -24.20 22.81
CA MET A 376 9.74 -25.16 23.89
C MET A 376 10.63 -26.30 23.43
#